data_AF-A0A3C0NQC6-F1
#
_entry.id   AF-A0A3C0NQC6-F1
#
_cell.length_a   1.000
_cell.length_b   1.000
_cell.length_c   1.000
_cell.angle_alpha   90.00
_cell.angle_beta   90.00
_cell.angle_gamma   90.00
#
_symmetry.space_group_name_H-M   'P 1'
#
loop_
_entity.id
_entity.type
_entity.pdbx_description
1 polymer ?
#
loop_
_entity_poly.entity_id
_entity_poly.type
_entity_poly.pdbx_seq_one_letter_code
_entity_poly.pdbx_strand_id
1 'polypeptide(L)'
;MLKGVHQKLEPQESLAFFVRGPSPFSRMMFFCALSLVLMAVDARFNYLSQFRQAFIAALHPLEMIANAPSQLGMNIKNYLSSHNALLKENQALKLKEMEQQVLLQRLSTIESENTHLRSLLKGNAPIIPKAILGEIMHMGRDPFSNVIVINRGSNHGVSAGQAVVDADGVIGQVTRTYPFSSEVTLVTDKNLSI
;
A
#
# COMPACT_ATOMS: atom_id res chain seq x y z
N MET A 1 11.15 85.50 92.34
CA MET A 1 9.71 85.38 92.66
C MET A 1 8.96 85.47 91.34
N LEU A 2 8.15 84.55 90.82
CA LEU A 2 7.51 83.27 91.18
C LEU A 2 7.29 82.56 89.81
N LYS A 3 7.76 81.34 89.50
CA LYS A 3 7.33 79.98 89.87
C LYS A 3 5.81 79.69 89.74
N GLY A 4 5.46 78.70 88.91
CA GLY A 4 4.13 78.09 88.75
C GLY A 4 3.87 77.72 87.28
N VAL A 5 4.33 76.59 86.71
CA VAL A 5 3.81 75.21 86.83
C VAL A 5 2.27 75.16 86.77
N HIS A 6 1.54 74.39 85.97
CA HIS A 6 1.65 73.10 85.26
C HIS A 6 0.85 73.26 83.93
N GLN A 7 0.94 72.44 82.88
CA GLN A 7 0.41 71.08 82.87
C GLN A 7 0.61 70.49 81.47
N LYS A 8 1.29 69.34 81.45
CA LYS A 8 1.48 68.46 80.30
C LYS A 8 0.18 67.68 80.13
N LEU A 9 -0.43 67.72 78.95
CA LEU A 9 -1.48 66.79 78.53
C LEU A 9 -0.90 65.84 77.50
N GLU A 10 -1.23 64.57 77.69
CA GLU A 10 -0.76 63.34 77.02
C GLU A 10 -1.20 63.24 75.54
N PRO A 11 -0.69 62.24 74.77
CA PRO A 11 -0.36 62.35 73.36
C PRO A 11 -1.58 62.19 72.44
N GLN A 12 -1.63 62.99 71.39
CA GLN A 12 -2.55 62.74 70.28
C GLN A 12 -1.78 62.01 69.18
N GLU A 13 -1.90 60.68 69.18
CA GLU A 13 -1.51 59.84 68.05
C GLU A 13 -2.23 60.33 66.79
N SER A 14 -1.48 60.92 65.87
CA SER A 14 -1.88 60.91 64.47
C SER A 14 -1.30 59.63 63.87
N LEU A 15 -2.21 58.70 63.60
CA LEU A 15 -1.96 57.42 62.95
C LEU A 15 -0.95 57.62 61.80
N ALA A 16 0.26 57.11 61.99
CA ALA A 16 1.27 57.00 60.96
C ALA A 16 0.83 55.91 59.97
N PHE A 17 -0.22 56.18 59.21
CA PHE A 17 -0.77 55.28 58.21
C PHE A 17 -0.99 55.99 56.88
N PHE A 18 -0.01 56.79 56.47
CA PHE A 18 0.19 57.09 55.05
C PHE A 18 1.68 57.05 54.77
N VAL A 19 2.17 55.83 54.50
CA VAL A 19 3.36 55.67 53.67
C VAL A 19 3.02 56.34 52.34
N ARG A 20 3.47 57.59 52.16
CA ARG A 20 3.46 58.25 50.87
C ARG A 20 4.41 57.45 49.99
N GLY A 21 3.88 56.44 49.32
CA GLY A 21 4.62 55.73 48.28
C GLY A 21 5.12 56.73 47.23
N PRO A 22 6.09 56.30 46.39
CA PRO A 22 6.71 57.18 45.40
C PRO A 22 5.65 57.96 44.62
N SER A 23 5.91 59.26 44.39
CA SER A 23 4.95 60.19 43.79
C SER A 23 4.34 59.61 42.50
N PRO A 24 3.06 59.89 42.17
CA PRO A 24 2.44 59.37 40.95
C PRO A 24 3.28 59.61 39.69
N PHE A 25 3.95 60.77 39.64
CA PHE A 25 4.89 61.11 38.56
C PHE A 25 6.11 60.19 38.52
N SER A 26 6.73 59.88 39.66
CA SER A 26 7.87 58.94 39.71
C SER A 26 7.48 57.51 39.33
N ARG A 27 6.27 57.05 39.69
CA ARG A 27 5.74 55.75 39.24
C ARG A 27 5.53 55.75 37.72
N MET A 28 4.93 56.80 37.18
CA MET A 28 4.72 56.93 35.74
C MET A 28 6.05 56.97 34.99
N MET A 29 7.02 57.76 35.48
CA MET A 29 8.36 57.83 34.90
C MET A 29 9.07 56.47 34.97
N PHE A 30 8.94 55.76 36.09
CA PHE A 30 9.47 54.42 36.27
C PHE A 30 8.84 53.42 35.29
N PHE A 31 7.51 53.40 35.16
CA PHE A 31 6.82 52.51 34.23
C PHE A 31 7.10 52.88 32.76
N CYS A 32 7.24 54.16 32.43
CA CYS A 32 7.67 54.60 31.10
C CYS A 32 9.09 54.13 30.80
N ALA A 33 10.03 54.31 31.73
CA ALA A 33 11.40 53.84 31.56
C ALA A 33 11.45 52.31 31.47
N LEU A 34 10.70 51.60 32.31
CA LEU A 34 10.59 50.14 32.29
C LEU A 34 10.01 49.63 30.96
N SER A 35 8.98 50.28 30.44
CA SER A 35 8.38 49.97 29.13
C SER A 35 9.36 50.18 27.99
N LEU A 36 10.09 51.29 27.99
CA LEU A 36 11.13 51.56 26.99
C LEU A 36 12.29 50.55 27.06
N VAL A 37 12.70 50.16 28.26
CA VAL A 37 13.71 49.10 28.45
C VAL A 37 13.18 47.76 27.94
N LEU A 38 11.96 47.38 28.27
CA LEU A 38 11.33 46.15 27.77
C LEU A 38 11.23 46.13 26.24
N MET A 39 10.82 47.24 25.64
CA MET A 39 10.73 47.38 24.18
C MET A 39 12.11 47.34 23.51
N ALA A 40 13.12 47.97 24.12
CA ALA A 40 14.49 47.92 23.61
C ALA A 40 15.12 46.51 23.75
N VAL A 41 14.81 45.79 24.83
CA VAL A 41 15.23 44.39 25.03
C VAL A 41 14.54 43.48 24.02
N ASP A 42 13.24 43.64 23.80
CA ASP A 42 12.51 42.84 22.81
C ASP A 42 13.04 43.09 21.39
N ALA A 43 13.27 44.36 21.03
CA ALA A 43 13.82 44.74 19.73
C ALA A 43 15.25 44.24 19.50
N ARG A 44 16.08 44.14 20.55
CA ARG A 44 17.48 43.71 20.43
C ARG A 44 17.67 42.20 20.52
N PHE A 45 16.79 41.48 21.20
CA PHE A 45 16.97 40.07 21.50
C PHE A 45 15.93 39.11 20.89
N ASN A 46 14.90 39.59 20.19
CA ASN A 46 13.90 38.75 19.51
C ASN A 46 13.22 37.69 20.44
N TYR A 47 13.25 37.86 21.76
CA TYR A 47 12.76 36.85 22.72
C TYR A 47 11.27 36.53 22.58
N LEU A 48 10.43 37.49 22.16
CA LEU A 48 9.01 37.21 21.88
C LEU A 48 8.82 36.22 20.72
N SER A 49 9.75 36.15 19.77
CA SER A 49 9.69 35.18 18.67
C SER A 49 9.94 33.75 19.16
N GLN A 50 10.89 33.57 20.08
CA GLN A 50 11.24 32.28 20.67
C GLN A 50 10.15 31.79 21.61
N PHE A 51 9.56 32.68 22.42
CA PHE A 51 8.47 32.34 23.33
C PHE A 51 7.21 31.93 22.56
N ARG A 52 6.88 32.66 21.48
CA ARG A 52 5.78 32.30 20.57
C ARG A 52 6.02 30.96 19.89
N GLN A 53 7.25 30.69 19.43
CA GLN A 53 7.59 29.39 18.83
C GLN A 53 7.47 28.24 19.84
N ALA A 54 7.91 28.44 21.09
CA ALA A 54 7.76 27.45 22.16
C ALA A 54 6.28 27.20 22.51
N PHE A 55 5.46 28.25 22.51
CA PHE A 55 4.02 28.15 22.77
C PHE A 55 3.29 27.42 21.64
N ILE A 56 3.64 27.70 20.37
CA ILE A 56 3.13 26.99 19.20
C ILE A 56 3.56 25.51 19.23
N ALA A 57 4.81 25.23 19.59
CA ALA A 57 5.31 23.86 19.72
C ALA A 57 4.59 23.08 20.85
N ALA A 58 4.21 23.75 21.94
CA ALA A 58 3.46 23.15 23.03
C ALA A 58 1.98 22.87 22.67
N LEU A 59 1.40 23.65 21.74
CA LEU A 59 0.04 23.46 21.23
C LEU A 59 -0.05 22.39 20.13
N HIS A 60 1.03 22.14 19.40
CA HIS A 60 1.09 21.12 18.33
C HIS A 60 0.55 19.72 18.70
N PRO A 61 0.83 19.13 19.88
CA PRO A 61 0.25 17.85 20.25
C PRO A 61 -1.29 17.87 20.37
N LEU A 62 -1.90 19.02 20.67
CA LEU A 62 -3.35 19.16 20.76
C LEU A 62 -4.02 19.03 19.37
N GLU A 63 -3.39 19.57 18.32
CA GLU A 63 -3.87 19.43 16.94
C GLU A 63 -3.84 17.96 16.47
N MET A 64 -2.84 17.19 16.89
CA MET A 64 -2.77 15.76 16.60
C MET A 64 -3.90 14.98 17.28
N ILE A 65 -4.20 15.29 18.55
CA ILE A 65 -5.28 14.66 19.31
C ILE A 65 -6.65 15.02 18.72
N ALA A 66 -6.84 16.26 18.26
CA ALA A 66 -8.09 16.70 17.64
C ALA A 66 -8.39 15.97 16.31
N ASN A 67 -7.35 15.62 15.55
CA ASN A 67 -7.49 14.94 14.26
C ASN A 67 -7.45 13.40 14.34
N ALA A 68 -6.96 12.82 15.44
CA ALA A 68 -6.87 11.37 15.65
C ALA A 68 -8.21 10.61 15.53
N PRO A 69 -9.37 11.10 16.03
CA PRO A 69 -10.64 10.37 15.97
C PRO A 69 -11.14 10.19 14.53
N SER A 70 -10.94 11.19 13.68
CA SER A 70 -11.34 11.15 12.27
C SER A 70 -10.55 10.08 11.50
N GLN A 71 -9.23 10.02 11.72
CA GLN A 71 -8.36 9.03 11.10
C GLN A 71 -8.64 7.60 11.58
N LEU A 72 -8.88 7.43 12.90
CA LEU A 72 -9.26 6.13 13.46
C LEU A 72 -10.62 5.64 12.92
N GLY A 73 -11.61 6.53 12.80
CA GLY A 73 -12.92 6.19 12.26
C GLY A 73 -12.87 5.73 10.80
N MET A 74 -12.10 6.41 9.95
CA MET A 74 -11.90 6.00 8.55
C MET A 74 -11.18 4.66 8.43
N ASN A 75 -10.13 4.43 9.24
CA ASN A 75 -9.36 3.19 9.21
C ASN A 75 -10.20 1.97 9.63
N ILE A 76 -11.04 2.12 10.66
CA ILE A 76 -11.93 1.06 11.13
C ILE A 76 -12.97 0.73 10.07
N LYS A 77 -13.60 1.73 9.43
CA LYS A 77 -14.58 1.50 8.36
C LYS A 77 -13.95 0.77 7.16
N ASN A 78 -12.75 1.17 6.76
CA ASN A 78 -12.03 0.52 5.66
C ASN A 78 -11.64 -0.92 6.01
N TYR A 79 -11.22 -1.18 7.26
CA TYR A 79 -10.88 -2.52 7.75
C TYR A 79 -12.10 -3.46 7.82
N LEU A 80 -13.24 -2.99 8.32
CA LEU A 80 -14.47 -3.80 8.34
C LEU A 80 -15.02 -4.06 6.93
N SER A 81 -14.91 -3.09 6.02
CA SER A 81 -15.32 -3.28 4.63
C SER A 81 -14.42 -4.28 3.91
N SER A 82 -13.10 -4.20 4.11
CA SER A 82 -12.15 -5.12 3.49
C SER A 82 -12.30 -6.54 4.05
N HIS A 83 -12.53 -6.71 5.35
CA HIS A 83 -12.74 -8.03 5.93
C HIS A 83 -13.99 -8.72 5.36
N ASN A 84 -15.12 -8.01 5.25
CA ASN A 84 -16.33 -8.56 4.65
C ASN A 84 -16.15 -8.86 3.15
N ALA A 85 -15.40 -8.03 2.43
CA ALA A 85 -15.06 -8.29 1.03
C ALA A 85 -14.23 -9.58 0.89
N LEU A 86 -13.19 -9.74 1.72
CA LEU A 86 -12.35 -10.94 1.75
C LEU A 86 -13.14 -12.21 2.10
N LEU A 87 -14.08 -12.14 3.04
CA LEU A 87 -14.94 -13.29 3.37
C LEU A 87 -15.84 -13.68 2.19
N LYS A 88 -16.45 -12.69 1.51
CA LYS A 88 -17.26 -12.93 0.32
C LYS A 88 -16.43 -13.51 -0.83
N GLU A 89 -15.24 -12.98 -1.05
CA GLU A 89 -14.30 -13.50 -2.05
C GLU A 89 -13.88 -14.94 -1.74
N ASN A 90 -13.56 -15.24 -0.48
CA ASN A 90 -13.23 -16.61 -0.05
C ASN A 90 -14.39 -17.58 -0.28
N GLN A 91 -15.62 -17.16 0.03
CA GLN A 91 -16.82 -17.96 -0.23
C GLN A 91 -17.03 -18.19 -1.73
N ALA A 92 -16.88 -17.15 -2.56
CA ALA A 92 -17.00 -17.27 -4.01
C ALA A 92 -15.94 -18.19 -4.61
N LEU A 93 -14.69 -18.08 -4.16
CA LEU A 93 -13.59 -18.96 -4.58
C LEU A 93 -13.86 -20.43 -4.19
N LYS A 94 -14.33 -20.68 -2.97
CA LYS A 94 -14.71 -22.03 -2.54
C LYS A 94 -15.84 -22.63 -3.36
N LEU A 95 -16.85 -21.83 -3.72
CA LEU A 95 -17.93 -22.29 -4.60
C LEU A 95 -17.41 -22.66 -5.99
N LYS A 96 -16.53 -21.82 -6.57
CA LYS A 96 -15.88 -22.10 -7.85
C LYS A 96 -15.02 -23.36 -7.80
N GLU A 97 -14.29 -23.55 -6.71
CA GLU A 97 -13.47 -24.76 -6.48
C GLU A 97 -14.37 -26.01 -6.44
N MET A 98 -15.48 -25.98 -5.70
CA MET A 98 -16.43 -27.09 -5.65
C MET A 98 -17.00 -27.40 -7.04
N GLU A 99 -17.38 -26.39 -7.81
CA GLU A 99 -17.88 -26.57 -9.18
C GLU A 99 -16.82 -27.23 -10.08
N GLN A 100 -15.58 -26.75 -10.03
CA GLN A 100 -14.47 -27.32 -10.79
C GLN A 100 -14.17 -28.77 -10.39
N GLN A 101 -14.23 -29.10 -9.10
CA GLN A 101 -14.05 -30.47 -8.61
C GLN A 101 -15.14 -31.41 -9.15
N VAL A 102 -16.40 -30.97 -9.21
CA VAL A 102 -17.50 -31.75 -9.81
C VAL A 102 -17.25 -32.01 -11.30
N LEU A 103 -16.77 -31.00 -12.04
CA LEU A 103 -16.43 -31.15 -13.46
C LEU A 103 -15.27 -32.13 -13.68
N LEU A 104 -14.22 -32.03 -12.86
CA LEU A 104 -13.08 -32.95 -12.90
C LEU A 104 -13.50 -34.39 -12.59
N GLN A 105 -14.35 -34.59 -11.59
CA GLN A 105 -14.88 -35.91 -11.27
C GLN A 105 -15.69 -36.49 -12.44
N ARG A 106 -16.55 -35.67 -13.06
CA ARG A 106 -17.34 -36.08 -14.22
C ARG A 106 -16.45 -36.44 -15.41
N LEU A 107 -15.41 -35.65 -15.67
CA LEU A 107 -14.45 -35.92 -16.73
C LEU A 107 -13.73 -37.25 -16.48
N SER A 108 -13.25 -37.48 -15.26
CA SER A 108 -12.64 -38.76 -14.88
C SER A 108 -13.57 -39.96 -15.06
N THR A 109 -14.85 -39.83 -14.67
CA THR A 109 -15.85 -40.87 -14.91
C THR A 109 -16.04 -41.15 -16.40
N ILE A 110 -16.19 -40.10 -17.22
CA ILE A 110 -16.36 -40.23 -18.67
C ILE A 110 -15.13 -40.89 -19.32
N GLU A 111 -13.92 -40.53 -18.90
CA GLU A 111 -12.70 -41.17 -19.39
C GLU A 111 -12.65 -42.65 -19.01
N SER A 112 -13.00 -42.99 -17.77
CA SER A 112 -13.08 -44.38 -17.32
C SER A 112 -14.14 -45.18 -18.10
N GLU A 113 -15.30 -44.59 -18.36
CA GLU A 113 -16.35 -45.22 -19.18
C GLU A 113 -15.87 -45.40 -20.62
N ASN A 114 -15.23 -44.38 -21.21
CA ASN A 114 -14.71 -44.44 -22.57
C ASN A 114 -13.66 -45.54 -22.72
N THR A 115 -12.72 -45.63 -21.78
CA THR A 115 -11.69 -46.68 -21.76
C THR A 115 -12.31 -48.07 -21.58
N HIS A 116 -13.30 -48.21 -20.69
CA HIS A 116 -14.02 -49.47 -20.49
C HIS A 116 -14.77 -49.90 -21.77
N LEU A 117 -15.54 -49.00 -22.38
CA LEU A 117 -16.25 -49.27 -23.63
C LEU A 117 -15.30 -49.65 -24.77
N ARG A 118 -14.16 -48.97 -24.90
CA ARG A 118 -13.13 -49.33 -25.89
C ARG A 118 -12.55 -50.72 -25.64
N SER A 119 -12.33 -51.09 -24.38
CA SER A 119 -11.84 -52.43 -24.04
C SER A 119 -12.82 -53.54 -24.44
N LEU A 120 -14.13 -53.32 -24.25
CA LEU A 120 -15.18 -54.26 -24.68
C LEU A 120 -15.28 -54.38 -26.20
N LEU A 121 -15.09 -53.28 -26.92
CA LEU A 121 -15.17 -53.23 -28.38
C LEU A 121 -13.91 -53.74 -29.09
N LYS A 122 -12.92 -54.28 -28.36
CA LYS A 122 -11.55 -54.55 -28.88
C LYS A 122 -10.96 -53.33 -29.61
N GLY A 123 -11.41 -52.13 -29.25
CA GLY A 123 -10.88 -50.89 -29.79
C GLY A 123 -9.44 -50.73 -29.33
N ASN A 124 -8.56 -50.31 -30.24
CA ASN A 124 -7.17 -50.03 -29.90
C ASN A 124 -7.08 -49.16 -28.64
N ALA A 125 -6.12 -49.48 -27.77
CA ALA A 125 -5.90 -48.75 -26.52
C ALA A 125 -5.79 -47.23 -26.80
N PRO A 126 -6.36 -46.37 -25.93
CA PRO A 126 -6.23 -44.93 -26.08
C PRO A 126 -4.74 -44.57 -26.16
N ILE A 127 -4.35 -43.93 -27.26
CA ILE A 127 -3.02 -43.38 -27.44
C ILE A 127 -2.93 -42.20 -26.48
N ILE A 128 -2.28 -42.37 -25.34
CA ILE A 128 -1.89 -41.24 -24.48
C ILE A 128 -0.73 -40.56 -25.20
N PRO A 129 -0.92 -39.36 -25.81
CA PRO A 129 0.17 -38.71 -26.52
C PRO A 129 1.22 -38.30 -25.49
N LYS A 130 2.47 -38.76 -25.68
CA LYS A 130 3.60 -38.23 -24.92
C LYS A 130 3.81 -36.77 -25.32
N ALA A 131 3.56 -35.85 -24.41
CA ALA A 131 3.81 -34.44 -24.61
C ALA A 131 5.25 -34.07 -24.19
N ILE A 132 5.93 -33.27 -25.01
CA ILE A 132 7.24 -32.69 -24.70
C ILE A 132 7.03 -31.19 -24.51
N LEU A 133 7.29 -30.70 -23.30
CA LEU A 133 7.15 -29.27 -23.01
C LEU A 133 8.36 -28.50 -23.55
N GLY A 134 8.09 -27.48 -24.37
CA GLY A 134 9.09 -26.61 -24.96
C GLY A 134 8.69 -25.14 -24.84
N GLU A 135 9.69 -24.28 -24.79
CA GLU A 135 9.54 -22.82 -24.72
C GLU A 135 9.88 -22.20 -26.08
N ILE A 136 9.20 -21.11 -26.41
CA ILE A 136 9.44 -20.33 -27.63
C ILE A 136 10.71 -19.50 -27.43
N MET A 137 11.73 -19.74 -28.24
CA MET A 137 12.98 -18.97 -28.20
C MET A 137 12.88 -17.69 -29.02
N HIS A 138 12.32 -17.77 -30.23
CA HIS A 138 12.13 -16.63 -31.11
C HIS A 138 11.08 -16.92 -32.19
N MET A 139 10.49 -15.84 -32.72
CA MET A 139 9.64 -15.90 -33.92
C MET A 139 10.50 -15.77 -35.18
N GLY A 140 10.04 -16.38 -36.27
CA GLY A 140 10.63 -16.26 -37.60
C GLY A 140 10.68 -14.80 -38.05
N ARG A 141 11.72 -14.45 -38.82
CA ARG A 141 11.94 -13.07 -39.28
C ARG A 141 11.24 -12.72 -40.60
N ASP A 142 10.60 -13.69 -41.24
CA ASP A 142 9.96 -13.51 -42.54
C ASP A 142 8.50 -13.01 -42.36
N PRO A 143 8.13 -11.83 -42.90
CA PRO A 143 6.77 -11.32 -42.86
C PRO A 143 5.72 -12.20 -43.55
N PHE A 144 6.15 -13.12 -44.42
CA PHE A 144 5.28 -13.98 -45.23
C PHE A 144 5.15 -15.40 -44.70
N SER A 145 5.92 -15.78 -43.67
CA SER A 145 5.82 -17.09 -43.02
C SER A 145 5.71 -16.96 -41.50
N ASN A 146 4.68 -17.58 -40.93
CA ASN A 146 4.42 -17.63 -39.50
C ASN A 146 5.08 -18.87 -38.91
N VAL A 147 6.38 -18.76 -38.60
CA VAL A 147 7.18 -19.85 -38.00
C VAL A 147 7.66 -19.41 -36.62
N ILE A 148 7.64 -20.31 -35.65
CA ILE A 148 8.24 -20.12 -34.32
C ILE A 148 9.34 -21.17 -34.10
N VAL A 149 10.35 -20.83 -33.31
CA VAL A 149 11.43 -21.78 -32.95
C VAL A 149 11.35 -22.10 -31.48
N ILE A 150 11.32 -23.39 -31.16
CA ILE A 150 11.22 -23.91 -29.78
C ILE A 150 12.55 -24.49 -29.30
N ASN A 151 12.78 -24.47 -27.99
CA ASN A 151 13.98 -25.00 -27.33
C ASN A 151 14.01 -26.55 -27.21
N ARG A 152 13.35 -27.26 -28.12
CA ARG A 152 13.27 -28.72 -28.15
C ARG A 152 13.57 -29.23 -29.55
N GLY A 153 14.31 -30.32 -29.63
CA GLY A 153 14.91 -30.84 -30.86
C GLY A 153 14.98 -32.36 -30.86
N SER A 154 15.74 -32.94 -31.80
CA SER A 154 15.84 -34.40 -31.95
C SER A 154 16.40 -35.08 -30.69
N ASN A 155 17.33 -34.44 -29.98
CA ASN A 155 17.86 -34.97 -28.71
C ASN A 155 16.81 -35.03 -27.60
N HIS A 156 15.73 -34.26 -27.74
CA HIS A 156 14.59 -34.23 -26.83
C HIS A 156 13.45 -35.16 -27.29
N GLY A 157 13.63 -35.90 -28.39
CA GLY A 157 12.60 -36.77 -28.97
C GLY A 157 11.60 -36.05 -29.86
N VAL A 158 11.86 -34.79 -30.25
CA VAL A 158 11.03 -34.06 -31.22
C VAL A 158 11.32 -34.58 -32.62
N SER A 159 10.28 -34.71 -33.44
CA SER A 159 10.39 -35.13 -34.84
C SER A 159 9.50 -34.27 -35.73
N ALA A 160 9.91 -34.08 -36.98
CA ALA A 160 9.10 -33.39 -37.98
C ALA A 160 7.74 -34.10 -38.16
N GLY A 161 6.68 -33.32 -38.33
CA GLY A 161 5.30 -33.78 -38.44
C GLY A 161 4.53 -33.81 -37.12
N GLN A 162 5.18 -33.66 -35.96
CA GLN A 162 4.50 -33.60 -34.67
C GLN A 162 3.65 -32.32 -34.51
N ALA A 163 2.45 -32.46 -33.97
CA ALA A 163 1.58 -31.33 -33.65
C ALA A 163 2.06 -30.61 -32.39
N VAL A 164 1.94 -29.28 -32.39
CA VAL A 164 2.28 -28.41 -31.25
C VAL A 164 0.99 -27.81 -30.72
N VAL A 165 0.81 -27.90 -29.41
CA VAL A 165 -0.44 -27.57 -28.70
C VAL A 165 -0.14 -26.63 -27.55
N ASP A 166 -0.95 -25.60 -27.38
CA ASP A 166 -0.96 -24.70 -26.22
C ASP A 166 -2.25 -24.92 -25.40
N ALA A 167 -2.44 -24.18 -24.31
CA ALA A 167 -3.60 -24.28 -23.42
C ALA A 167 -4.96 -24.18 -24.16
N ASP A 168 -5.01 -23.42 -25.24
CA ASP A 168 -6.23 -23.19 -26.04
C ASP A 168 -6.41 -24.18 -27.20
N GLY A 169 -5.40 -24.98 -27.54
CA GLY A 169 -5.48 -25.97 -28.63
C GLY A 169 -4.24 -26.04 -29.53
N VAL A 170 -4.41 -26.66 -30.72
CA VAL A 170 -3.31 -26.88 -31.67
C VAL A 170 -2.91 -25.56 -32.33
N ILE A 171 -1.63 -25.20 -32.21
CA ILE A 171 -1.09 -23.94 -32.75
C ILE A 171 -0.27 -24.12 -34.02
N GLY A 172 0.25 -25.33 -34.28
CA GLY A 172 1.12 -25.57 -35.43
C GLY A 172 1.65 -27.00 -35.52
N GLN A 173 2.59 -27.19 -36.45
CA GLN A 173 3.27 -28.46 -36.70
C GLN A 173 4.78 -28.24 -36.78
N VAL A 174 5.55 -29.15 -36.19
CA VAL A 174 7.00 -29.18 -36.34
C VAL A 174 7.35 -29.47 -37.80
N THR A 175 7.95 -28.51 -38.50
CA THR A 175 8.33 -28.67 -39.91
C THR A 175 9.79 -29.01 -40.08
N ARG A 176 10.67 -28.54 -39.17
CA ARG A 176 12.08 -28.91 -39.14
C ARG A 176 12.56 -29.14 -37.73
N THR A 177 13.47 -30.09 -37.57
CA THR A 177 14.02 -30.45 -36.26
C THR A 177 15.55 -30.42 -36.33
N TYR A 178 16.15 -29.72 -35.37
CA TYR A 178 17.59 -29.65 -35.13
C TYR A 178 17.93 -30.39 -33.82
N PRO A 179 19.22 -30.61 -33.48
CA PRO A 179 19.59 -31.32 -32.26
C PRO A 179 18.98 -30.74 -30.97
N PHE A 180 18.99 -29.41 -30.85
CA PHE A 180 18.56 -28.69 -29.63
C PHE A 180 17.35 -27.77 -29.82
N SER A 181 16.86 -27.62 -31.05
CA SER A 181 15.74 -26.72 -31.37
C SER A 181 14.90 -27.29 -32.51
N SER A 182 13.70 -26.76 -32.72
CA SER A 182 12.84 -27.12 -33.83
C SER A 182 12.07 -25.91 -34.34
N GLU A 183 11.82 -25.88 -35.64
CA GLU A 183 10.93 -24.91 -36.29
C GLU A 183 9.52 -25.49 -36.33
N VAL A 184 8.56 -24.66 -35.92
CA VAL A 184 7.13 -24.98 -35.89
C VAL A 184 6.44 -23.98 -36.81
N THR A 185 5.78 -24.49 -37.85
CA THR A 185 4.93 -23.67 -38.71
C THR A 185 3.56 -23.58 -38.07
N LEU A 186 3.10 -22.34 -37.86
CA LEU A 186 1.81 -22.08 -37.22
C LEU A 186 0.64 -22.38 -38.18
N VAL A 187 -0.51 -22.74 -37.61
CA VAL A 187 -1.76 -22.94 -38.38
C VAL A 187 -2.25 -21.66 -39.08
N THR A 188 -1.72 -20.51 -38.68
CA THR A 188 -1.99 -19.21 -39.30
C THR A 188 -1.11 -18.93 -40.52
N ASP A 189 -0.17 -19.81 -40.86
CA ASP A 189 0.65 -19.69 -42.06
C ASP A 189 -0.17 -20.06 -43.32
N LYS A 190 -0.09 -19.23 -44.36
CA LYS A 190 -0.83 -19.44 -45.62
C LYS A 190 -0.36 -20.67 -46.41
N ASN A 191 0.87 -21.13 -46.16
CA ASN A 191 1.48 -22.26 -46.85
C ASN A 191 1.31 -23.58 -46.10
N LEU A 192 0.73 -23.58 -44.89
CA LEU A 192 0.43 -24.82 -44.17
C LEU A 192 -0.81 -25.48 -44.78
N SER A 193 -0.61 -26.36 -45.75
CA SER A 193 -1.64 -27.29 -46.24
C SER A 193 -1.67 -28.50 -45.32
N ILE A 194 -2.72 -28.64 -44.50
CA ILE A 194 -3.02 -29.85 -43.71
C ILE A 194 -3.87 -30.80 -44.55
#